data_AF-A0A3P7N2S1-F1
#
_entry.id   AF-A0A3P7N2S1-F1
#
_cell.length_a   1.000
_cell.length_b   1.000
_cell.length_c   1.000
_cell.angle_alpha   90.00
_cell.angle_beta   90.00
_cell.angle_gamma   90.00
#
_symmetry.space_group_name_H-M   'P 1'
#
loop_
_entity.id
_entity.type
_entity.pdbx_description
1 polymer ?
#
loop_
_entity_poly.entity_id
_entity_poly.type
_entity_poly.pdbx_seq_one_letter_code
_entity_poly.pdbx_strand_id
1 'polypeptide(L)'
;MSIGSTIGRVAGRIRDARYALDSREYFLAQNDHPHHRNGGAKSPLSKKIWNYTLLEEGNGVVFSVRSHDGEEGYPGNANVQVSYVLTNHNEILVQFSANTDKSTLMNLSSNFYLNLDGEGATLENHELQVTATSYLETEKGGIVTGELIDLPSTSRDPQPLRKDRVDDFNHIYCFDPLQTKSAKKFRHMMR
;
A
#
# COMPACT_ATOMS: atom_id res chain seq x y z
N MET A 1 -0.67 -14.67 -4.43
CA MET A 1 -1.36 -13.65 -3.60
C MET A 1 -0.40 -13.21 -2.51
N SER A 2 -0.35 -11.93 -2.15
CA SER A 2 0.67 -11.37 -1.24
C SER A 2 0.01 -10.87 0.05
N ILE A 3 -0.72 -11.75 0.74
CA ILE A 3 -1.50 -11.40 1.95
C ILE A 3 -0.53 -10.99 3.07
N GLY A 4 -0.75 -9.82 3.68
CA GLY A 4 0.00 -9.33 4.83
C GLY A 4 1.45 -8.91 4.56
N SER A 5 1.92 -9.00 3.32
CA SER A 5 3.32 -8.71 2.97
C SER A 5 3.61 -7.22 2.78
N THR A 6 4.87 -6.84 2.93
CA THR A 6 5.40 -5.56 2.43
C THR A 6 5.51 -5.57 0.91
N ILE A 7 4.95 -4.55 0.26
CA ILE A 7 4.94 -4.37 -1.20
C ILE A 7 5.90 -3.25 -1.59
N GLY A 8 6.67 -3.46 -2.66
CA GLY A 8 7.58 -2.47 -3.24
C GLY A 8 8.53 -3.10 -4.27
N ARG A 9 9.37 -2.33 -4.98
CA ARG A 9 9.70 -0.90 -4.75
C ARG A 9 8.56 0.09 -5.01
N VAL A 10 7.61 -0.24 -5.88
CA VAL A 10 6.39 0.55 -6.10
C VAL A 10 5.15 -0.34 -5.90
N ALA A 11 4.33 0.01 -4.91
CA ALA A 11 3.01 -0.56 -4.69
C ALA A 11 1.99 -0.01 -5.71
N GLY A 12 1.04 -0.86 -6.10
CA GLY A 12 0.07 -0.53 -7.16
C GLY A 12 0.60 -0.89 -8.54
N ARG A 13 0.28 -0.07 -9.55
CA ARG A 13 0.61 -0.33 -10.96
C ARG A 13 1.37 0.82 -11.61
N ILE A 14 2.27 0.48 -12.53
CA ILE A 14 2.94 1.42 -13.44
C ILE A 14 2.53 1.06 -14.87
N ARG A 15 1.94 2.04 -15.57
CA ARG A 15 1.46 1.89 -16.96
C ARG A 15 2.62 1.47 -17.87
N ASP A 16 2.33 0.56 -18.79
CA ASP A 16 3.27 -0.07 -19.74
C ASP A 16 4.59 -0.61 -19.16
N ALA A 17 4.66 -0.80 -17.84
CA ALA A 17 5.88 -1.15 -17.11
C ALA A 17 7.07 -0.25 -17.45
N ARG A 18 6.85 1.05 -17.63
CA ARG A 18 7.93 1.99 -17.92
C ARG A 18 7.69 3.35 -17.27
N TYR A 19 8.76 4.07 -17.04
CA TYR A 19 8.71 5.43 -16.52
C TYR A 19 9.95 6.21 -16.95
N ALA A 20 9.86 7.53 -16.91
CA ALA A 20 10.99 8.42 -17.12
C ALA A 20 11.48 8.98 -15.77
N LEU A 21 12.79 9.02 -15.58
CA LEU A 21 13.46 9.64 -14.43
C LEU A 21 14.76 10.28 -14.91
N ASP A 22 14.99 11.54 -14.57
CA ASP A 22 16.17 12.31 -15.00
C ASP A 22 16.41 12.25 -16.53
N SER A 23 15.33 12.39 -17.31
CA SER A 23 15.32 12.31 -18.80
C SER A 23 15.76 10.95 -19.38
N ARG A 24 15.83 9.90 -18.56
CA ARG A 24 16.08 8.52 -19.01
C ARG A 24 14.83 7.67 -18.84
N GLU A 25 14.54 6.85 -19.84
CA GLU A 25 13.47 5.86 -19.78
C GLU A 25 13.97 4.57 -19.13
N TYR A 26 13.18 4.02 -18.20
CA TYR A 26 13.42 2.76 -17.53
C TYR A 26 12.28 1.79 -17.83
N PHE A 27 12.63 0.53 -18.06
CA PHE A 27 11.68 -0.55 -18.30
C PHE A 27 11.70 -1.51 -17.11
N LEU A 28 10.52 -1.82 -16.60
CA LEU A 28 10.27 -2.70 -15.48
C LEU A 28 9.73 -4.05 -15.97
N ALA A 29 9.72 -5.04 -15.09
CA ALA A 29 9.09 -6.33 -15.40
C ALA A 29 7.58 -6.17 -15.68
N GLN A 30 7.09 -6.68 -16.81
CA GLN A 30 5.66 -6.69 -17.15
C GLN A 30 4.94 -7.88 -16.50
N ASN A 31 4.76 -7.85 -15.19
CA ASN A 31 4.12 -8.92 -14.43
C ASN A 31 2.58 -8.81 -14.34
N ASP A 32 1.99 -7.76 -14.89
CA ASP A 32 0.55 -7.55 -15.03
C ASP A 32 0.27 -7.00 -16.44
N HIS A 33 0.62 -7.79 -17.47
CA HIS A 33 0.81 -7.34 -18.84
C HIS A 33 -0.36 -6.46 -19.37
N PRO A 34 -0.07 -5.28 -19.97
CA PRO A 34 1.26 -4.74 -20.30
C PRO A 34 1.94 -3.95 -19.16
N HIS A 35 1.39 -3.97 -17.95
CA HIS A 35 1.81 -3.14 -16.83
C HIS A 35 2.77 -3.84 -15.87
N HIS A 36 3.37 -3.03 -14.99
CA HIS A 36 4.13 -3.50 -13.84
C HIS A 36 3.28 -3.38 -12.59
N ARG A 37 3.30 -4.38 -11.71
CA ARG A 37 2.49 -4.40 -10.49
C ARG A 37 3.32 -4.78 -9.27
N ASN A 38 3.12 -4.05 -8.17
CA ASN A 38 3.58 -4.43 -6.83
C ASN A 38 5.08 -4.77 -6.75
N GLY A 39 5.91 -4.09 -7.55
CA GLY A 39 7.36 -4.26 -7.54
C GLY A 39 7.89 -5.44 -8.33
N GLY A 40 7.06 -6.19 -9.08
CA GLY A 40 7.52 -7.19 -10.05
C GLY A 40 7.19 -8.64 -9.72
N ALA A 41 7.78 -9.58 -10.46
CA ALA A 41 7.41 -11.00 -10.40
C ALA A 41 8.48 -11.95 -9.86
N LYS A 42 9.75 -11.76 -10.23
CA LYS A 42 10.84 -12.72 -9.97
C LYS A 42 11.39 -12.54 -8.56
N SER A 43 11.70 -11.31 -8.18
CA SER A 43 12.30 -10.90 -6.91
C SER A 43 11.62 -9.66 -6.28
N PRO A 44 10.27 -9.53 -6.27
CA PRO A 44 9.61 -8.43 -5.58
C PRO A 44 9.88 -8.53 -4.07
N LEU A 45 9.82 -7.38 -3.37
CA LEU A 45 10.09 -7.32 -1.92
C LEU A 45 9.24 -8.30 -1.11
N SER A 46 8.00 -8.57 -1.55
CA SER A 46 7.06 -9.47 -0.90
C SER A 46 7.44 -10.96 -0.96
N LYS A 47 8.42 -11.34 -1.79
CA LYS A 47 8.89 -12.73 -1.94
C LYS A 47 10.29 -12.97 -1.36
N LYS A 48 10.93 -11.91 -0.85
CA LYS A 48 12.28 -12.01 -0.27
C LYS A 48 12.20 -12.46 1.18
N ILE A 49 13.27 -13.10 1.66
CA ILE A 49 13.51 -13.31 3.08
C ILE A 49 14.19 -12.05 3.61
N TRP A 50 13.63 -11.47 4.67
CA TRP A 50 14.14 -10.25 5.30
C TRP A 50 14.96 -10.63 6.52
N ASN A 51 16.06 -9.91 6.75
CA ASN A 51 16.73 -9.92 8.03
C ASN A 51 15.85 -9.19 9.04
N TYR A 52 16.05 -9.45 10.34
CA TYR A 52 15.30 -8.76 11.38
C TYR A 52 16.15 -8.44 12.60
N THR A 53 15.70 -7.45 13.35
CA THR A 53 16.22 -7.09 14.67
C THR A 53 15.03 -6.77 15.56
N LEU A 54 15.01 -7.34 16.77
CA LEU A 54 13.97 -7.04 17.76
C LEU A 54 14.30 -5.71 18.44
N LEU A 55 13.28 -4.92 18.75
CA LEU A 55 13.46 -3.72 19.57
C LEU A 55 13.72 -4.12 21.03
N GLU A 56 14.55 -3.34 21.73
CA GLU A 56 14.97 -3.64 23.11
C GLU A 56 13.79 -3.67 24.09
N GLU A 57 12.78 -2.84 23.83
CA GLU A 57 11.55 -2.76 24.60
C GLU A 57 10.66 -4.01 24.44
N GLY A 58 11.00 -4.93 23.53
CA GLY A 58 10.31 -6.20 23.33
C GLY A 58 8.93 -6.08 22.65
N ASN A 59 8.54 -4.88 22.21
CA ASN A 59 7.23 -4.60 21.63
C ASN A 59 7.26 -4.39 20.10
N GLY A 60 8.39 -4.67 19.45
CA GLY A 60 8.51 -4.46 18.01
C GLY A 60 9.68 -5.16 17.35
N VAL A 61 9.66 -5.10 16.02
CA VAL A 61 10.66 -5.72 15.14
C VAL A 61 10.93 -4.80 13.96
N VAL A 62 12.20 -4.68 13.58
CA VAL A 62 12.65 -4.01 12.35
C VAL A 62 13.10 -5.08 11.37
N PHE A 63 12.41 -5.18 10.24
CA PHE A 63 12.85 -6.00 9.12
C PHE A 63 13.70 -5.17 8.17
N SER A 64 14.71 -5.78 7.55
CA SER A 64 15.53 -5.15 6.52
C SER A 64 15.81 -6.09 5.34
N VAL A 65 15.87 -5.52 4.15
CA VAL A 65 16.22 -6.25 2.92
C VAL A 65 16.92 -5.35 1.92
N ARG A 66 17.78 -5.94 1.10
CA ARG A 66 18.40 -5.25 -0.04
C ARG A 66 17.71 -5.66 -1.35
N SER A 67 17.37 -4.64 -2.14
CA SER A 67 17.05 -4.79 -3.56
C SER A 67 18.25 -4.29 -4.37
N HIS A 68 18.78 -5.13 -5.25
CA HIS A 68 19.99 -4.81 -6.01
C HIS A 68 19.70 -3.89 -7.19
N ASP A 69 20.73 -3.19 -7.68
CA ASP A 69 20.67 -2.41 -8.92
C ASP A 69 20.19 -3.29 -10.09
N GLY A 70 19.20 -2.79 -10.85
CA GLY A 70 18.58 -3.49 -11.98
C GLY A 70 17.53 -4.54 -11.59
N GLU A 71 17.32 -4.81 -10.30
CA GLU A 71 16.33 -5.80 -9.86
C GLU A 71 14.91 -5.36 -10.24
N GLU A 72 14.17 -6.24 -10.93
CA GLU A 72 12.84 -5.96 -11.52
C GLU A 72 12.82 -4.75 -12.48
N GLY A 73 13.98 -4.27 -12.90
CA GLY A 73 14.18 -3.11 -13.79
C GLY A 73 14.44 -1.78 -13.08
N TYR A 74 14.46 -1.75 -11.73
CA TYR A 74 14.70 -0.53 -10.97
C TYR A 74 16.20 -0.20 -10.87
N PRO A 75 16.62 1.06 -11.13
CA PRO A 75 18.01 1.47 -10.96
C PRO A 75 18.38 1.62 -9.47
N GLY A 76 19.67 1.47 -9.19
CA GLY A 76 20.27 1.65 -7.87
C GLY A 76 20.02 0.49 -6.92
N ASN A 77 20.95 0.29 -5.99
CA ASN A 77 20.69 -0.51 -4.82
C ASN A 77 19.74 0.24 -3.89
N ALA A 78 18.78 -0.47 -3.32
CA ALA A 78 17.89 0.03 -2.28
C ALA A 78 18.00 -0.85 -1.04
N ASN A 79 18.35 -0.26 0.10
CA ASN A 79 18.21 -0.90 1.41
C ASN A 79 16.88 -0.45 1.99
N VAL A 80 15.94 -1.37 2.15
CA VAL A 80 14.58 -1.11 2.62
C VAL A 80 14.44 -1.65 4.04
N GLN A 81 13.78 -0.90 4.91
CA GLN A 81 13.39 -1.34 6.23
C GLN A 81 11.90 -1.12 6.46
N VAL A 82 11.31 -2.00 7.25
CA VAL A 82 9.96 -1.81 7.80
C VAL A 82 9.99 -2.17 9.28
N SER A 83 9.52 -1.26 10.13
CA SER A 83 9.32 -1.55 11.55
C SER A 83 7.85 -1.78 11.84
N TYR A 84 7.57 -2.81 12.63
CA TYR A 84 6.26 -3.09 13.21
C TYR A 84 6.38 -2.96 14.72
N VAL A 85 5.58 -2.06 15.32
CA VAL A 85 5.59 -1.80 16.77
C VAL A 85 4.17 -1.89 17.30
N LEU A 86 3.97 -2.66 18.36
CA LEU A 86 2.73 -2.71 19.12
C LEU A 86 2.78 -1.70 20.26
N THR A 87 1.73 -0.89 20.39
CA THR A 87 1.61 0.08 21.48
C THR A 87 0.63 -0.41 22.54
N ASN A 88 0.77 0.11 23.76
CA ASN A 88 -0.19 -0.14 24.85
C ASN A 88 -1.56 0.54 24.62
N HIS A 89 -1.77 1.16 23.46
CA HIS A 89 -3.04 1.77 23.04
C HIS A 89 -3.78 0.94 21.99
N ASN A 90 -3.43 -0.35 21.83
CA ASN A 90 -3.96 -1.26 20.81
C ASN A 90 -3.71 -0.76 19.38
N GLU A 91 -2.54 -0.16 19.14
CA GLU A 91 -2.13 0.30 17.82
C GLU A 91 -1.01 -0.58 17.28
N ILE A 92 -1.03 -0.80 15.97
CA ILE A 92 0.13 -1.28 15.22
C ILE A 92 0.73 -0.11 14.44
N LEU A 93 1.94 0.29 14.79
CA LEU A 93 2.69 1.30 14.05
C LEU A 93 3.52 0.60 12.98
N VAL A 94 3.32 1.00 11.73
CA VAL A 94 4.11 0.54 10.59
C VAL A 94 4.88 1.71 10.04
N GLN A 95 6.20 1.61 10.04
CA GLN A 95 7.06 2.66 9.47
C GLN A 95 7.99 2.06 8.44
N PHE A 96 8.02 2.66 7.26
CA PHE A 96 8.91 2.29 6.17
C PHE A 96 10.06 3.29 6.08
N SER A 97 11.26 2.79 5.79
CA SER A 97 12.39 3.61 5.38
C SER A 97 13.13 2.94 4.24
N ALA A 98 13.75 3.74 3.38
CA ALA A 98 14.59 3.22 2.31
C ALA A 98 15.75 4.19 2.05
N ASN A 99 16.92 3.65 1.77
CA ASN A 99 18.08 4.40 1.30
C ASN A 99 18.55 3.83 -0.04
N THR A 100 18.84 4.71 -0.99
CA THR A 100 19.17 4.34 -2.37
C THR A 100 20.48 4.99 -2.82
N ASP A 101 21.29 4.29 -3.60
CA ASP A 101 22.56 4.81 -4.13
C ASP A 101 22.44 5.49 -5.51
N LYS A 102 21.25 5.43 -6.13
CA LYS A 102 20.87 6.15 -7.34
C LYS A 102 19.43 6.65 -7.21
N SER A 103 19.07 7.67 -8.00
CA SER A 103 17.67 8.06 -8.20
C SER A 103 16.85 6.86 -8.67
N THR A 104 15.76 6.55 -7.98
CA THR A 104 14.82 5.47 -8.32
C THR A 104 13.43 5.80 -7.78
N LEU A 105 12.40 5.13 -8.30
CA LEU A 105 11.08 5.16 -7.68
C LEU A 105 11.08 4.34 -6.38
N MET A 106 10.38 4.86 -5.38
CA MET A 106 10.12 4.20 -4.10
C MET A 106 8.74 4.62 -3.59
N ASN A 107 7.83 3.66 -3.48
CA ASN A 107 6.47 3.79 -2.95
C ASN A 107 6.09 2.46 -2.29
N LEU A 108 6.26 2.37 -0.98
CA LEU A 108 6.08 1.15 -0.20
C LEU A 108 4.69 1.11 0.43
N SER A 109 4.15 -0.10 0.61
CA SER A 109 2.89 -0.30 1.34
C SER A 109 2.87 -1.64 2.06
N SER A 110 2.05 -1.76 3.10
CA SER A 110 1.61 -3.06 3.63
C SER A 110 0.39 -3.53 2.87
N ASN A 111 0.26 -4.85 2.68
CA ASN A 111 -0.91 -5.47 2.04
C ASN A 111 -1.74 -6.27 3.06
N PHE A 112 -2.07 -5.63 4.19
CA PHE A 112 -2.90 -6.23 5.24
C PHE A 112 -4.33 -6.44 4.76
N TYR A 113 -4.91 -7.55 5.21
CA TYR A 113 -6.33 -7.84 5.06
C TYR A 113 -6.92 -7.96 6.45
N LEU A 114 -8.01 -7.23 6.69
CA LEU A 114 -8.70 -7.23 7.97
C LEU A 114 -10.04 -7.93 7.80
N ASN A 115 -10.31 -8.87 8.71
CA ASN A 115 -11.63 -9.44 8.93
C ASN A 115 -11.84 -9.49 10.44
N LEU A 116 -12.72 -8.61 10.94
CA LEU A 116 -12.94 -8.46 12.40
C LEU A 116 -13.71 -9.66 12.99
N ASP A 117 -14.40 -10.42 12.15
CA ASP A 117 -15.16 -11.61 12.57
C ASP A 117 -14.31 -12.89 12.50
N GLY A 118 -13.06 -12.77 12.03
CA GLY A 118 -12.10 -13.87 11.96
C GLY A 118 -12.15 -14.67 10.66
N GLU A 119 -11.36 -15.74 10.62
CA GLU A 119 -11.18 -16.57 9.43
C GLU A 119 -12.48 -17.29 9.03
N GLY A 120 -12.79 -17.30 7.73
CA GLY A 120 -13.99 -17.94 7.18
C GLY A 120 -15.27 -17.10 7.28
N ALA A 121 -15.27 -15.99 8.03
CA ALA A 121 -16.39 -15.06 8.06
C ALA A 121 -16.42 -14.18 6.79
N THR A 122 -17.60 -13.70 6.43
CA THR A 122 -17.78 -12.73 5.33
C THR A 122 -17.64 -11.29 5.86
N LEU A 123 -17.46 -10.33 4.95
CA LEU A 123 -17.35 -8.91 5.30
C LEU A 123 -18.69 -8.17 5.31
N GLU A 124 -19.82 -8.86 5.06
CA GLU A 124 -21.11 -8.22 4.77
C GLU A 124 -21.69 -7.42 5.94
N ASN A 125 -21.25 -7.72 7.18
CA ASN A 125 -21.65 -7.03 8.40
C ASN A 125 -20.69 -5.90 8.81
N HIS A 126 -19.57 -5.74 8.11
CA HIS A 126 -18.61 -4.68 8.39
C HIS A 126 -19.08 -3.38 7.76
N GLU A 127 -18.88 -2.29 8.49
CA GLU A 127 -19.07 -0.94 7.98
C GLU A 127 -17.71 -0.29 7.70
N LEU A 128 -17.59 0.38 6.56
CA LEU A 128 -16.41 1.13 6.15
C LEU A 128 -16.76 2.60 6.00
N GLN A 129 -15.94 3.44 6.61
CA GLN A 129 -15.97 4.89 6.46
C GLN A 129 -14.62 5.35 5.89
N VAL A 130 -14.62 5.99 4.72
CA VAL A 130 -13.40 6.52 4.11
C VAL A 130 -13.43 8.04 4.16
N THR A 131 -12.50 8.65 4.91
CA THR A 131 -12.39 10.11 5.00
C THR A 131 -11.57 10.68 3.84
N ALA A 132 -12.13 10.61 2.62
CA ALA A 132 -11.53 11.14 1.40
C ALA A 132 -12.48 12.14 0.73
N THR A 133 -11.93 13.05 -0.07
CA THR A 133 -12.73 14.01 -0.87
C THR A 133 -12.89 13.58 -2.31
N SER A 134 -12.00 12.71 -2.79
CA SER A 134 -12.00 12.18 -4.15
C SER A 134 -11.28 10.84 -4.20
N TYR A 135 -11.36 10.16 -5.35
CA TYR A 135 -10.53 8.99 -5.67
C TYR A 135 -10.03 9.08 -7.11
N LEU A 136 -8.96 8.34 -7.44
CA LEU A 136 -8.46 8.27 -8.81
C LEU A 136 -9.35 7.37 -9.66
N GLU A 137 -9.80 7.89 -10.80
CA GLU A 137 -10.47 7.10 -11.82
C GLU A 137 -9.52 6.04 -12.36
N THR A 138 -10.05 4.84 -12.62
CA THR A 138 -9.28 3.73 -13.19
C THR A 138 -9.96 3.14 -14.41
N GLU A 139 -9.14 2.78 -15.40
CA GLU A 139 -9.54 2.00 -16.56
C GLU A 139 -9.75 0.52 -16.19
N LYS A 140 -10.37 -0.23 -17.11
CA LYS A 140 -10.43 -1.70 -17.02
C LYS A 140 -9.01 -2.26 -16.87
N GLY A 141 -8.75 -2.98 -15.78
CA GLY A 141 -7.41 -3.45 -15.40
C GLY A 141 -6.79 -2.68 -14.23
N GLY A 142 -7.44 -1.62 -13.75
CA GLY A 142 -7.08 -0.90 -12.53
C GLY A 142 -5.86 0.02 -12.70
N ILE A 143 -5.64 0.53 -13.90
CA ILE A 143 -4.66 1.59 -14.19
C ILE A 143 -5.35 2.94 -14.06
N VAL A 144 -4.68 3.90 -13.42
CA VAL A 144 -5.22 5.25 -13.24
C VAL A 144 -5.21 6.04 -14.56
N THR A 145 -6.30 6.78 -14.82
CA THR A 145 -6.38 7.71 -15.96
C THR A 145 -5.63 9.01 -15.68
N GLY A 146 -5.55 9.39 -14.41
CA GLY A 146 -5.05 10.68 -13.94
C GLY A 146 -6.17 11.62 -13.48
N GLU A 147 -7.42 11.29 -13.81
CA GLU A 147 -8.58 12.07 -13.40
C GLU A 147 -8.98 11.77 -11.95
N LEU A 148 -9.47 12.81 -11.26
CA LEU A 148 -10.04 12.72 -9.93
C LEU A 148 -11.57 12.69 -10.03
N ILE A 149 -12.19 11.73 -9.35
CA ILE A 149 -13.64 11.69 -9.17
C ILE A 149 -13.96 12.18 -7.77
N ASP A 150 -14.69 13.29 -7.69
CA ASP A 150 -15.15 13.86 -6.43
C ASP A 150 -16.14 12.93 -5.74
N LEU A 151 -15.92 12.73 -4.45
CA LEU A 151 -16.87 12.00 -3.61
C LEU A 151 -17.95 12.97 -3.11
N PRO A 152 -19.22 12.53 -3.07
CA PRO A 152 -20.27 13.32 -2.46
C PRO A 152 -19.96 13.54 -0.98
N SER A 153 -20.38 14.66 -0.40
CA SER A 153 -20.12 14.96 1.02
C SER A 153 -20.64 13.89 2.00
N THR A 154 -21.67 13.13 1.59
CA THR A 154 -22.25 11.99 2.30
C THR A 154 -21.39 10.73 2.30
N SER A 155 -20.33 10.65 1.47
CA SER A 155 -19.39 9.51 1.46
C SER A 155 -18.59 9.39 2.76
N ARG A 156 -18.71 10.40 3.64
CA ARG A 156 -18.08 10.43 4.96
C ARG A 156 -18.89 9.68 6.01
N ASP A 157 -20.08 9.17 5.73
CA ASP A 157 -20.82 8.33 6.67
C ASP A 157 -20.41 6.85 6.52
N PRO A 158 -20.36 6.05 7.60
CA PRO A 158 -20.12 4.60 7.50
C PRO A 158 -21.08 3.93 6.53
N GLN A 159 -20.55 3.11 5.63
CA GLN A 159 -21.30 2.37 4.62
C GLN A 159 -21.06 0.86 4.80
N PRO A 160 -22.09 0.00 4.67
CA PRO A 160 -21.91 -1.44 4.79
C PRO A 160 -21.14 -2.00 3.58
N LEU A 161 -20.21 -2.93 3.82
CA LEU A 161 -19.38 -3.62 2.83
C LEU A 161 -20.14 -4.76 2.09
N ARG A 162 -21.44 -4.57 1.84
CA ARG A 162 -22.31 -5.59 1.22
C ARG A 162 -21.69 -6.13 -0.07
N LYS A 163 -21.90 -7.42 -0.32
CA LYS A 163 -21.27 -8.18 -1.41
C LYS A 163 -21.48 -7.57 -2.81
N ASP A 164 -22.60 -6.90 -3.03
CA ASP A 164 -22.94 -6.18 -4.26
C ASP A 164 -22.17 -4.85 -4.45
N ARG A 165 -21.43 -4.40 -3.43
CA ARG A 165 -20.66 -3.15 -3.40
C ARG A 165 -19.16 -3.35 -3.16
N VAL A 166 -18.68 -4.58 -2.97
CA VAL A 166 -17.25 -4.82 -2.63
C VAL A 166 -16.31 -4.32 -3.73
N ASP A 167 -16.71 -4.45 -5.00
CA ASP A 167 -15.95 -3.94 -6.14
C ASP A 167 -15.91 -2.40 -6.19
N ASP A 168 -16.84 -1.71 -5.51
CA ASP A 168 -16.88 -0.23 -5.39
C ASP A 168 -15.79 0.34 -4.46
N PHE A 169 -14.99 -0.51 -3.80
CA PHE A 169 -13.98 -0.08 -2.83
C PHE A 169 -12.54 -0.30 -3.28
N ASN A 170 -12.34 -0.80 -4.51
CA ASN A 170 -11.00 -1.04 -5.07
C ASN A 170 -10.43 0.22 -5.74
N HIS A 171 -10.31 1.31 -4.99
CA HIS A 171 -9.87 2.61 -5.47
C HIS A 171 -8.66 3.16 -4.70
N ILE A 172 -7.96 4.10 -5.34
CA ILE A 172 -6.95 4.92 -4.67
C ILE A 172 -7.66 6.19 -4.19
N TYR A 173 -8.03 6.22 -2.92
CA TYR A 173 -8.69 7.37 -2.29
C TYR A 173 -7.68 8.49 -2.00
N CYS A 174 -8.07 9.72 -2.32
CA CYS A 174 -7.26 10.91 -2.13
C CYS A 174 -7.68 11.62 -0.83
N PHE A 175 -6.76 11.65 0.12
CA PHE A 175 -6.97 12.26 1.44
C PHE A 175 -6.60 13.74 1.43
N ASP A 176 -7.40 14.54 2.13
CA ASP A 176 -7.05 15.93 2.46
C ASP A 176 -6.08 15.94 3.68
N PRO A 177 -4.84 16.42 3.53
CA PRO A 177 -3.86 16.49 4.62
C PRO A 177 -4.32 17.31 5.83
N LEU A 178 -5.21 18.29 5.61
CA LEU A 178 -5.76 19.13 6.68
C LEU A 178 -6.81 18.38 7.50
N GLN A 179 -7.58 17.49 6.87
CA GLN A 179 -8.59 16.65 7.54
C GLN A 179 -7.99 15.40 8.21
N THR A 180 -6.89 14.88 7.68
CA THR A 180 -6.21 13.70 8.25
C THR A 180 -5.44 13.99 9.53
N LYS A 181 -4.97 15.23 9.74
CA LYS A 181 -4.40 15.63 11.05
C LYS A 181 -5.42 15.57 12.19
N SER A 182 -6.70 15.84 11.89
CA SER A 182 -7.82 15.64 12.82
C SER A 182 -8.22 14.18 13.01
N ALA A 183 -7.90 13.29 12.06
CA ALA A 183 -8.24 11.86 12.12
C ALA A 183 -7.45 11.06 13.17
N LYS A 184 -6.41 11.64 13.80
CA LYS A 184 -5.84 11.13 15.07
C LYS A 184 -6.88 11.01 16.20
N LYS A 185 -8.09 11.56 16.02
CA LYS A 185 -9.24 11.46 16.94
C LYS A 185 -10.30 10.42 16.55
N PHE A 186 -10.04 9.45 15.66
CA PHE A 186 -10.90 8.25 15.59
C PHE A 186 -10.60 7.32 16.76
N ARG A 187 -10.87 7.80 17.99
CA ARG A 187 -10.94 6.98 19.18
C ARG A 187 -12.37 6.47 19.30
N HIS A 188 -12.52 5.16 19.17
CA HIS A 188 -13.67 4.38 19.66
C HIS A 188 -15.02 4.68 18.98
N MET A 189 -15.33 3.91 17.94
CA MET A 189 -16.71 3.52 17.63
C MET A 189 -16.75 2.02 17.36
N MET A 190 -16.68 1.24 18.43
CA MET A 190 -17.39 -0.03 18.51
C MET A 190 -18.24 0.05 19.78
N ARG A 191 -19.55 -0.01 19.60
CA ARG A 191 -20.50 -0.37 20.66
C ARG A 191 -20.80 -1.84 20.52
#